data_AF-A0AA35YA06-F1
#
_entry.id   AF-A0AA35YA06-F1
#
_cell.length_a   1.000
_cell.length_b   1.000
_cell.length_c   1.000
_cell.angle_alpha   90.00
_cell.angle_beta   90.00
_cell.angle_gamma   90.00
#
_symmetry.space_group_name_H-M   'P 1'
#
loop_
_entity.id
_entity.type
_entity.pdbx_description
1 polymer ?
#
loop_
_entity_poly.entity_id
_entity_poly.type
_entity_poly.pdbx_seq_one_letter_code
_entity_poly.pdbx_strand_id
1 'polypeptide(L)'
;MDPNPKNFPILSYVMNRLPTMKRSNMQEGDIEQPPSMPHFASKLPDRSSFNPPPYFELTERMPHLTDPRLLTSMRAAVADVSQTRSLLKTLGERPDHEAVDMAKARLAEIDSTLSNDLDEITLSDKVDPEEDKRKKAIERERQMHKTLISLDQMHESYDKMLSEAEKRLEKIYESVKEGNNPLPGGDEGSSAVAEELTEEVVAILTDALSNGAQRIDLSERRLPFLPEAFGKIHTLVHLNLSSNQLEVIPDSVAGLENLEELNVSSNILTSLPDSIGCLHKLKILDVSSNKLDSLPDSICHCRSLEEFDGSFNKLTYLPTKMGYELLKLKKLAIALNKVRNFPTSIGDMKSLRYLDAHFNELRGLPDSIGKLSNLEVLNLGSNFSDLQELPDTIGDLTSLRELDVSNNQLQELPLTFGRLDKLIKLNVEQNPLVVPPKEVVQKGIQAVKVYMAQRWFDVLVEEEEKNRREAEALAQASWLSRSKSYLTGAVVGAAGTVSLYLGAGDSEDPYLEEAR
;
A
#
# COMPACT_ATOMS: atom_id res chain seq x y z
N MET A 1 20.66 -6.67 -31.04
CA MET A 1 20.38 -5.88 -29.80
C MET A 1 20.27 -4.39 -30.04
N ASP A 2 20.87 -3.83 -31.10
CA ASP A 2 20.69 -2.41 -31.40
C ASP A 2 19.32 -2.15 -32.07
N PRO A 3 18.62 -1.08 -31.69
CA PRO A 3 17.35 -0.72 -32.31
C PRO A 3 17.55 -0.53 -33.81
N ASN A 4 16.80 -1.30 -34.61
CA ASN A 4 16.89 -1.25 -36.06
C ASN A 4 16.50 0.16 -36.54
N PRO A 5 17.40 0.91 -37.19
CA PRO A 5 17.14 2.29 -37.60
C PRO A 5 15.99 2.43 -38.61
N LYS A 6 15.54 1.32 -39.23
CA LYS A 6 14.34 1.31 -40.09
C LYS A 6 13.03 1.22 -39.30
N ASN A 7 13.04 0.60 -38.11
CA ASN A 7 11.84 0.37 -37.30
C ASN A 7 11.73 1.36 -36.13
N PHE A 8 12.87 1.81 -35.61
CA PHE A 8 12.98 2.72 -34.46
C PHE A 8 13.97 3.85 -34.75
N PRO A 9 13.65 4.73 -35.71
CA PRO A 9 14.59 5.73 -36.20
C PRO A 9 15.00 6.78 -35.16
N ILE A 10 14.08 7.24 -34.31
CA ILE A 10 14.36 8.28 -33.30
C ILE A 10 15.18 7.67 -32.15
N LEU A 11 14.78 6.50 -31.67
CA LEU A 11 15.49 5.75 -30.64
C LEU A 11 16.92 5.40 -31.07
N SER A 12 17.10 4.92 -32.31
CA SER A 12 18.42 4.61 -32.86
C SER A 12 19.30 5.87 -32.94
N TYR A 13 18.73 7.02 -33.31
CA TYR A 13 19.43 8.30 -33.35
C TYR A 13 19.88 8.78 -31.96
N VAL A 14 19.01 8.70 -30.96
CA VAL A 14 19.32 9.10 -29.57
C VAL A 14 20.37 8.16 -28.96
N MET A 15 20.21 6.84 -29.14
CA MET A 15 21.12 5.83 -28.63
C MET A 15 22.53 5.92 -29.23
N ASN A 16 22.65 6.25 -30.53
CA ASN A 16 23.96 6.41 -31.19
C ASN A 16 24.72 7.67 -30.75
N ARG A 17 24.04 8.63 -30.11
CA ARG A 17 24.65 9.83 -29.53
C ARG A 17 24.84 9.76 -28.02
N LEU A 18 24.66 8.59 -27.42
CA LEU A 18 25.10 8.34 -26.05
C LEU A 18 26.64 8.28 -26.00
N PRO A 19 27.28 8.75 -24.92
CA PRO A 19 28.73 8.58 -24.75
C PRO A 19 29.07 7.09 -24.79
N THR A 20 29.83 6.66 -25.78
CA THR A 20 30.40 5.30 -25.80
C THR A 20 31.64 5.31 -24.91
N MET A 21 31.60 4.59 -23.79
CA MET A 21 32.78 4.32 -22.96
C MET A 21 33.83 3.62 -23.84
N LYS A 22 34.86 4.37 -24.27
CA LYS A 22 36.05 3.81 -24.90
C LYS A 22 36.74 2.92 -23.87
N ARG A 23 36.85 1.62 -24.18
CA ARG A 23 37.81 0.71 -23.54
C ARG A 23 39.20 1.35 -23.61
N SER A 24 39.81 1.57 -22.46
CA SER A 24 41.21 1.91 -22.33
C SER A 24 42.06 0.79 -22.94
N ASN A 25 42.86 1.14 -23.94
CA ASN A 25 43.87 0.28 -24.56
C ASN A 25 44.78 -0.35 -23.50
N MET A 26 44.88 -1.69 -23.52
CA MET A 26 46.12 -2.35 -23.14
C MET A 26 47.18 -2.01 -24.19
N GLN A 27 48.34 -1.56 -23.72
CA GLN A 27 49.53 -1.28 -24.51
C GLN A 27 50.13 -2.57 -25.06
N GLU A 28 50.49 -2.58 -26.34
CA GLU A 28 51.64 -3.33 -26.85
C GLU A 28 52.15 -2.72 -28.17
N GLY A 29 53.39 -2.22 -28.16
CA GLY A 29 54.35 -2.29 -29.28
C GLY A 29 54.32 -1.28 -30.44
N ASP A 30 54.91 -0.09 -30.23
CA ASP A 30 56.07 0.47 -30.98
C ASP A 30 56.28 0.23 -32.51
N ILE A 31 56.26 1.31 -33.33
CA ILE A 31 57.40 1.91 -34.11
C ILE A 31 56.97 2.81 -35.31
N GLU A 32 57.47 4.05 -35.25
CA GLU A 32 57.90 5.04 -36.29
C GLU A 32 56.95 5.80 -37.26
N GLN A 33 56.76 7.09 -36.90
CA GLN A 33 56.87 8.38 -37.61
C GLN A 33 56.28 8.67 -39.05
N PRO A 34 55.68 9.88 -39.26
CA PRO A 34 55.17 10.45 -40.54
C PRO A 34 56.09 11.61 -41.06
N PRO A 35 55.69 12.64 -41.86
CA PRO A 35 54.61 12.88 -42.86
C PRO A 35 55.09 13.55 -44.20
N SER A 36 54.24 13.64 -45.25
CA SER A 36 54.22 14.80 -46.20
C SER A 36 53.08 14.75 -47.25
N MET A 37 52.25 15.79 -47.29
CA MET A 37 51.38 16.26 -48.40
C MET A 37 52.14 17.35 -49.22
N PRO A 38 51.66 17.97 -50.33
CA PRO A 38 50.51 17.73 -51.24
C PRO A 38 50.85 17.94 -52.75
N HIS A 39 49.84 17.79 -53.64
CA HIS A 39 49.48 18.67 -54.79
C HIS A 39 49.07 17.90 -56.07
N PHE A 40 47.78 17.98 -56.46
CA PHE A 40 47.30 18.89 -57.51
C PHE A 40 45.80 18.63 -57.78
N ALA A 41 45.02 19.71 -57.73
CA ALA A 41 43.64 19.72 -58.16
C ALA A 41 43.55 19.70 -59.69
N SER A 42 42.63 18.93 -60.26
CA SER A 42 41.53 19.47 -61.11
C SER A 42 40.64 18.37 -61.71
N LYS A 43 39.35 18.73 -61.79
CA LYS A 43 38.24 18.15 -62.59
C LYS A 43 37.41 17.03 -61.95
N LEU A 44 36.26 17.46 -61.40
CA LEU A 44 34.97 16.76 -61.39
C LEU A 44 34.61 16.26 -62.80
N PRO A 45 33.85 15.15 -62.92
CA PRO A 45 32.39 15.30 -62.99
C PRO A 45 31.57 14.25 -62.19
N ASP A 46 30.30 14.64 -62.04
CA ASP A 46 29.09 13.86 -61.77
C ASP A 46 28.75 13.37 -60.35
N ARG A 47 27.90 14.20 -59.74
CA ARG A 47 26.92 13.85 -58.72
C ARG A 47 25.93 12.83 -59.27
N SER A 48 26.07 11.57 -58.89
CA SER A 48 24.93 10.66 -58.67
C SER A 48 25.37 9.48 -57.82
N SER A 49 24.61 9.18 -56.77
CA SER A 49 24.81 8.13 -55.75
C SER A 49 25.66 8.49 -54.52
N PHE A 50 25.28 9.56 -53.82
CA PHE A 50 25.45 9.57 -52.36
C PHE A 50 24.10 9.17 -51.75
N ASN A 51 23.98 7.92 -51.31
CA ASN A 51 23.02 7.58 -50.25
C ASN A 51 23.59 8.20 -48.96
N PRO A 52 22.98 9.25 -48.39
CA PRO A 52 23.45 9.77 -47.12
C PRO A 52 23.19 8.74 -46.01
N PRO A 53 23.94 8.77 -44.89
CA PRO A 53 23.71 7.86 -43.77
C PRO A 53 22.26 7.97 -43.26
N PRO A 54 21.65 6.90 -42.73
CA PRO A 54 20.21 6.83 -42.40
C PRO A 54 19.72 7.93 -41.43
N TYR A 55 20.64 8.57 -40.72
CA TYR A 55 20.35 9.66 -39.79
C TYR A 55 20.20 11.04 -40.46
N PHE A 56 20.70 11.23 -41.69
CA PHE A 56 20.62 12.50 -42.40
C PHE A 56 19.18 12.80 -42.86
N GLU A 57 18.46 11.77 -43.34
CA GLU A 57 17.04 11.87 -43.72
C GLU A 57 16.13 12.15 -42.51
N LEU A 58 16.50 11.66 -41.32
CA LEU A 58 15.72 11.88 -40.10
C LEU A 58 15.81 13.34 -39.62
N THR A 59 17.00 13.93 -39.67
CA THR A 59 17.21 15.34 -39.30
C THR A 59 16.60 16.33 -40.29
N GLU A 60 16.39 15.95 -41.55
CA GLU A 60 15.62 16.76 -42.51
C GLU A 60 14.11 16.69 -42.24
N ARG A 61 13.58 15.54 -41.83
CA ARG A 61 12.17 15.36 -41.44
C ARG A 61 11.84 15.98 -40.07
N MET A 62 12.83 16.04 -39.18
CA MET A 62 12.68 16.48 -37.79
C MET A 62 13.81 17.46 -37.39
N PRO A 63 13.71 18.75 -37.78
CA PRO A 63 14.79 19.72 -37.62
C PRO A 63 15.16 20.03 -36.15
N HIS A 64 14.21 19.88 -35.22
CA HIS A 64 14.41 20.17 -33.80
C HIS A 64 15.20 19.08 -33.05
N LEU A 65 15.45 17.91 -33.65
CA LEU A 65 16.30 16.83 -33.08
C LEU A 65 17.78 17.24 -32.90
N THR A 66 18.16 18.40 -33.44
CA THR A 66 19.50 18.97 -33.27
C THR A 66 19.62 19.86 -32.03
N ASP A 67 18.51 20.19 -31.36
CA ASP A 67 18.51 20.99 -30.13
C ASP A 67 19.12 20.20 -28.95
N PRO A 68 20.22 20.69 -28.32
CA PRO A 68 20.85 20.04 -27.17
C PRO A 68 19.92 19.78 -25.98
N ARG A 69 18.93 20.64 -25.74
CA ARG A 69 18.00 20.50 -24.60
C ARG A 69 17.00 19.36 -24.82
N LEU A 70 16.46 19.28 -26.03
CA LEU A 70 15.58 18.19 -26.44
C LEU A 70 16.32 16.85 -26.43
N LEU A 71 17.55 16.81 -26.95
CA LEU A 71 18.41 15.61 -26.93
C LEU A 71 18.69 15.12 -25.51
N THR A 72 18.85 16.02 -24.54
CA THR A 72 19.09 15.65 -23.13
C THR A 72 17.84 15.05 -22.49
N SER A 73 16.68 15.65 -22.73
CA SER A 73 15.39 15.10 -22.30
C SER A 73 15.09 13.74 -22.93
N MET A 74 15.37 13.59 -24.24
CA MET A 74 15.20 12.34 -24.97
C MET A 74 16.18 11.24 -24.50
N ARG A 75 17.42 11.60 -24.13
CA ARG A 75 18.37 10.65 -23.53
C ARG A 75 17.90 10.14 -22.18
N ALA A 76 17.40 11.02 -21.31
CA ALA A 76 16.83 10.63 -20.03
C ALA A 76 15.62 9.69 -20.20
N ALA A 77 14.76 9.98 -21.18
CA ALA A 77 13.57 9.19 -21.48
C ALA A 77 13.84 7.77 -22.03
N VAL A 78 15.10 7.47 -22.38
CA VAL A 78 15.57 6.22 -23.02
C VAL A 78 16.63 5.51 -22.14
N ALA A 79 16.90 6.04 -20.94
CA ALA A 79 17.87 5.45 -20.03
C ALA A 79 17.52 3.99 -19.69
N ASP A 80 16.23 3.70 -19.47
CA ASP A 80 15.64 2.38 -19.28
C ASP A 80 16.00 1.37 -20.39
N VAL A 81 15.87 1.78 -21.66
CA VAL A 81 16.22 0.97 -22.83
C VAL A 81 17.72 0.70 -22.87
N SER A 82 18.54 1.70 -22.55
CA SER A 82 19.99 1.57 -22.59
C SER A 82 20.53 0.61 -21.51
N GLN A 83 19.94 0.64 -20.31
CA GLN A 83 20.25 -0.25 -19.21
C GLN A 83 19.81 -1.69 -19.53
N THR A 84 18.59 -1.88 -20.01
CA THR A 84 18.06 -3.20 -20.40
C THR A 84 18.88 -3.82 -21.53
N ARG A 85 19.36 -3.01 -22.49
CA ARG A 85 20.29 -3.44 -23.55
C ARG A 85 21.62 -3.95 -22.98
N SER A 86 22.17 -3.28 -21.96
CA SER A 86 23.42 -3.70 -21.32
C SER A 86 23.25 -5.06 -20.66
N LEU A 87 22.16 -5.24 -19.91
CA LEU A 87 21.83 -6.51 -19.26
C LEU A 87 21.63 -7.65 -20.27
N LEU A 88 20.87 -7.44 -21.35
CA LEU A 88 20.69 -8.47 -22.38
C LEU A 88 22.00 -8.85 -23.08
N LYS A 89 22.94 -7.92 -23.23
CA LYS A 89 24.28 -8.24 -23.75
C LYS A 89 25.08 -9.17 -22.83
N THR A 90 24.87 -9.08 -21.51
CA THR A 90 25.52 -9.97 -20.54
C THR A 90 24.88 -11.35 -20.50
N LEU A 91 23.56 -11.43 -20.70
CA LEU A 91 22.78 -12.67 -20.64
C LEU A 91 22.90 -13.54 -21.90
N GLY A 92 23.31 -12.94 -23.02
CA GLY A 92 23.57 -13.65 -24.28
C GLY A 92 22.55 -13.37 -25.37
N GLU A 93 22.76 -13.99 -26.53
CA GLU A 93 21.88 -13.84 -27.68
C GLU A 93 20.50 -14.46 -27.44
N ARG A 94 19.50 -13.99 -28.18
CA ARG A 94 18.15 -14.52 -28.09
C ARG A 94 18.17 -16.01 -28.50
N PRO A 95 17.62 -16.91 -27.67
CA PRO A 95 17.49 -18.33 -28.03
C PRO A 95 16.69 -18.49 -29.32
N ASP A 96 17.03 -19.51 -30.11
CA ASP A 96 16.25 -19.85 -31.30
C ASP A 96 14.86 -20.36 -30.90
N HIS A 97 13.84 -20.02 -31.69
CA HIS A 97 12.46 -20.42 -31.47
C HIS A 97 12.30 -21.95 -31.35
N GLU A 98 13.08 -22.72 -32.13
CA GLU A 98 13.11 -24.19 -32.05
C GLU A 98 13.60 -24.68 -30.68
N ALA A 99 14.64 -24.04 -30.12
CA ALA A 99 15.16 -24.37 -28.80
C ALA A 99 14.17 -24.01 -27.69
N VAL A 100 13.45 -22.90 -27.83
CA VAL A 100 12.40 -22.46 -26.89
C VAL A 100 11.21 -23.42 -26.90
N ASP A 101 10.77 -23.84 -28.09
CA ASP A 101 9.63 -24.76 -28.23
C ASP A 101 9.98 -26.18 -27.75
N MET A 102 11.20 -26.65 -28.03
CA MET A 102 11.72 -27.88 -27.42
C MET A 102 11.78 -27.77 -25.89
N ALA A 103 12.23 -26.63 -25.35
CA ALA A 103 12.28 -26.42 -23.91
C ALA A 103 10.90 -26.41 -23.26
N LYS A 104 9.90 -25.79 -23.92
CA LYS A 104 8.50 -25.82 -23.46
C LYS A 104 7.92 -27.24 -23.49
N ALA A 105 8.20 -28.01 -24.55
CA ALA A 105 7.77 -29.40 -24.66
C ALA A 105 8.39 -30.28 -23.57
N ARG A 106 9.71 -30.17 -23.35
CA ARG A 106 10.42 -30.89 -22.28
C ARG A 106 9.94 -30.51 -20.89
N LEU A 107 9.65 -29.23 -20.66
CA LEU A 107 9.10 -28.78 -19.39
C LEU A 107 7.71 -29.38 -19.14
N ALA A 108 6.85 -29.44 -20.16
CA ALA A 108 5.53 -30.06 -20.07
C ALA A 108 5.61 -31.59 -19.83
N GLU A 109 6.59 -32.28 -20.42
CA GLU A 109 6.87 -33.69 -20.14
C GLU A 109 7.31 -33.89 -18.68
N ILE A 110 8.22 -33.04 -18.18
CA ILE A 110 8.69 -33.08 -16.78
C ILE A 110 7.54 -32.80 -15.81
N ASP A 111 6.71 -31.78 -16.06
CA ASP A 111 5.59 -31.46 -15.18
C ASP A 111 4.50 -32.55 -15.21
N SER A 112 4.29 -33.22 -16.36
CA SER A 112 3.39 -34.38 -16.49
C SER A 112 3.90 -35.60 -15.72
N THR A 113 5.18 -35.92 -15.83
CA THR A 113 5.80 -37.02 -15.06
C THR A 113 5.78 -36.75 -13.56
N LEU A 114 6.08 -35.52 -13.13
CA LEU A 114 5.99 -35.12 -11.72
C LEU A 114 4.56 -35.18 -11.18
N SER A 115 3.55 -34.87 -12.00
CA SER A 115 2.14 -35.00 -11.64
C SER A 115 1.72 -36.47 -11.46
N ASN A 116 2.17 -37.37 -12.35
CA ASN A 116 1.88 -38.79 -12.25
C ASN A 116 2.59 -39.43 -11.04
N ASP A 117 3.82 -39.02 -10.75
CA ASP A 117 4.57 -39.46 -9.56
C ASP A 117 3.90 -38.97 -8.26
N LEU A 118 3.30 -37.78 -8.25
CA LEU A 118 2.54 -37.26 -7.11
C LEU A 118 1.30 -38.11 -6.80
N ASP A 119 0.62 -38.62 -7.83
CA ASP A 119 -0.52 -39.53 -7.69
C ASP A 119 -0.07 -40.91 -7.15
N GLU A 120 1.11 -41.41 -7.57
CA GLU A 120 1.65 -42.71 -7.13
C GLU A 120 2.21 -42.68 -5.69
N ILE A 121 2.78 -41.54 -5.24
CA ILE A 121 3.34 -41.35 -3.89
C ILE A 121 2.24 -41.35 -2.80
N THR A 122 0.98 -41.05 -3.12
CA THR A 122 -0.13 -41.16 -2.14
C THR A 122 -0.37 -42.57 -1.61
N LEU A 123 0.31 -43.59 -2.18
CA LEU A 123 0.14 -45.01 -1.86
C LEU A 123 1.39 -45.70 -1.27
N SER A 124 2.52 -45.02 -1.02
CA SER A 124 3.71 -45.70 -0.45
C SER A 124 4.56 -44.86 0.53
N ASP A 125 4.90 -45.47 1.67
CA ASP A 125 5.50 -44.81 2.86
C ASP A 125 7.01 -45.08 3.03
N LYS A 126 7.79 -45.27 1.95
CA LYS A 126 9.25 -45.47 2.08
C LYS A 126 10.05 -44.66 1.05
N VAL A 127 10.85 -43.72 1.56
CA VAL A 127 11.75 -42.87 0.77
C VAL A 127 13.08 -43.61 0.54
N ASP A 128 13.37 -43.96 -0.71
CA ASP A 128 14.65 -44.57 -1.14
C ASP A 128 15.68 -43.46 -1.47
N PRO A 129 16.91 -43.48 -0.94
CA PRO A 129 17.96 -42.50 -1.26
C PRO A 129 18.36 -42.41 -2.75
N GLU A 130 18.11 -43.43 -3.57
CA GLU A 130 18.31 -43.34 -5.03
C GLU A 130 17.21 -42.53 -5.74
N GLU A 131 16.02 -42.45 -5.15
CA GLU A 131 14.89 -41.66 -5.66
C GLU A 131 15.14 -40.15 -5.48
N ASP A 132 15.76 -39.75 -4.37
CA ASP A 132 16.15 -38.36 -4.09
C ASP A 132 17.20 -37.83 -5.09
N LYS A 133 18.15 -38.67 -5.51
CA LYS A 133 19.11 -38.31 -6.57
C LYS A 133 18.43 -38.10 -7.91
N ARG A 134 17.45 -38.94 -8.25
CA ARG A 134 16.67 -38.82 -9.50
C ARG A 134 15.83 -37.54 -9.50
N LYS A 135 15.15 -37.24 -8.39
CA LYS A 135 14.39 -35.98 -8.22
C LYS A 135 15.27 -34.75 -8.37
N LYS A 136 16.48 -34.76 -7.79
CA LYS A 136 17.47 -33.68 -7.97
C LYS A 136 18.00 -33.54 -9.39
N ALA A 137 18.08 -34.62 -10.17
CA ALA A 137 18.49 -34.56 -11.57
C ALA A 137 17.38 -33.95 -12.44
N ILE A 138 16.13 -34.40 -12.24
CA ILE A 138 14.95 -33.87 -12.92
C ILE A 138 14.76 -32.39 -12.62
N GLU A 139 14.93 -31.94 -11.37
CA GLU A 139 14.80 -30.52 -11.02
C GLU A 139 15.90 -29.66 -11.65
N ARG A 140 17.13 -30.17 -11.81
CA ARG A 140 18.20 -29.46 -12.54
C ARG A 140 17.87 -29.31 -14.02
N GLU A 141 17.37 -30.37 -14.65
CA GLU A 141 16.94 -30.35 -16.05
C GLU A 141 15.77 -29.38 -16.26
N ARG A 142 14.80 -29.40 -15.35
CA ARG A 142 13.67 -28.45 -15.32
C ARG A 142 14.16 -27.01 -15.23
N GLN A 143 15.13 -26.74 -14.35
CA GLN A 143 15.69 -25.40 -14.17
C GLN A 143 16.39 -24.90 -15.44
N MET A 144 17.12 -25.77 -16.15
CA MET A 144 17.77 -25.43 -17.42
C MET A 144 16.74 -24.95 -18.46
N HIS A 145 15.66 -25.70 -18.67
CA HIS A 145 14.62 -25.33 -19.63
C HIS A 145 13.87 -24.05 -19.22
N LYS A 146 13.62 -23.85 -17.92
CA LYS A 146 13.04 -22.60 -17.40
C LYS A 146 13.92 -21.38 -17.68
N THR A 147 15.23 -21.50 -17.50
CA THR A 147 16.15 -20.37 -17.77
C THR A 147 16.15 -19.99 -19.25
N LEU A 148 16.07 -20.96 -20.15
CA LEU A 148 16.02 -20.73 -21.60
C LEU A 148 14.73 -20.02 -22.03
N ILE A 149 13.58 -20.46 -21.51
CA ILE A 149 12.28 -19.82 -21.77
C ILE A 149 12.25 -18.40 -21.19
N SER A 150 12.77 -18.21 -19.98
CA SER A 150 12.84 -16.89 -19.34
C SER A 150 13.73 -15.92 -20.12
N LEU A 151 14.79 -16.39 -20.77
CA LEU A 151 15.65 -15.55 -21.61
C LEU A 151 14.91 -15.05 -22.86
N ASP A 152 14.15 -15.91 -23.54
CA ASP A 152 13.33 -15.48 -24.70
C ASP A 152 12.23 -14.48 -24.29
N GLN A 153 11.58 -14.69 -23.14
CA GLN A 153 10.61 -13.73 -22.60
C GLN A 153 11.23 -12.37 -22.29
N MET A 154 12.47 -12.33 -21.77
CA MET A 154 13.18 -11.07 -21.55
C MET A 154 13.46 -10.35 -22.88
N HIS A 155 13.87 -11.08 -23.93
CA HIS A 155 14.03 -10.48 -25.27
C HIS A 155 12.71 -9.97 -25.84
N GLU A 156 11.59 -10.68 -25.66
CA GLU A 156 10.27 -10.23 -26.08
C GLU A 156 9.81 -8.97 -25.33
N SER A 157 10.06 -8.90 -24.02
CA SER A 157 9.75 -7.72 -23.20
C SER A 157 10.57 -6.49 -23.64
N TYR A 158 11.83 -6.71 -24.02
CA TYR A 158 12.69 -5.66 -24.54
C TYR A 158 12.22 -5.17 -25.92
N ASP A 159 11.75 -6.05 -26.81
CA ASP A 159 11.15 -5.63 -28.09
C ASP A 159 9.93 -4.72 -27.88
N LYS A 160 9.10 -5.01 -26.87
CA LYS A 160 7.96 -4.15 -26.47
C LYS A 160 8.45 -2.81 -25.94
N MET A 161 9.47 -2.83 -25.07
CA MET A 161 10.09 -1.62 -24.51
C MET A 161 10.67 -0.72 -25.61
N LEU A 162 11.29 -1.28 -26.66
CA LEU A 162 11.77 -0.52 -27.82
C LEU A 162 10.61 0.21 -28.53
N SER A 163 9.46 -0.46 -28.70
CA SER A 163 8.28 0.14 -29.32
C SER A 163 7.66 1.25 -28.49
N GLU A 164 7.61 1.07 -27.16
CA GLU A 164 7.10 2.09 -26.23
C GLU A 164 8.02 3.30 -26.13
N ALA A 165 9.33 3.07 -26.10
CA ALA A 165 10.33 4.12 -26.08
C ALA A 165 10.28 4.98 -27.34
N GLU A 166 10.13 4.38 -28.54
CA GLU A 166 9.96 5.14 -29.78
C GLU A 166 8.72 6.05 -29.72
N LYS A 167 7.55 5.52 -29.29
CA LYS A 167 6.32 6.31 -29.12
C LYS A 167 6.48 7.44 -28.10
N ARG A 168 7.22 7.19 -27.02
CA ARG A 168 7.50 8.19 -25.98
C ARG A 168 8.38 9.32 -26.54
N LEU A 169 9.39 8.98 -27.32
CA LEU A 169 10.25 9.94 -28.01
C LEU A 169 9.50 10.77 -29.05
N GLU A 170 8.59 10.16 -29.83
CA GLU A 170 7.70 10.89 -30.75
C GLU A 170 6.85 11.91 -30.01
N LYS A 171 6.27 11.52 -28.86
CA LYS A 171 5.46 12.42 -28.03
C LYS A 171 6.26 13.59 -27.46
N ILE A 172 7.49 13.34 -27.00
CA ILE A 172 8.41 14.39 -26.52
C ILE A 172 8.73 15.35 -27.67
N TYR A 173 9.02 14.83 -28.86
CA TYR A 173 9.31 15.64 -30.05
C TYR A 173 8.12 16.53 -30.46
N GLU A 174 6.90 15.97 -30.54
CA GLU A 174 5.70 16.74 -30.88
C GLU A 174 5.35 17.80 -29.82
N SER A 175 5.60 17.53 -28.53
CA SER A 175 5.36 18.52 -27.46
C SER A 175 6.21 19.79 -27.61
N VAL A 176 7.43 19.67 -28.14
CA VAL A 176 8.32 20.80 -28.42
C VAL A 176 7.91 21.57 -29.68
N LYS A 177 7.37 20.86 -30.69
CA LYS A 177 6.83 21.46 -31.91
C LYS A 177 5.56 22.29 -31.65
N GLU A 178 4.75 21.90 -30.67
CA GLU A 178 3.55 22.63 -30.23
C GLU A 178 3.85 23.86 -29.35
N GLY A 179 5.13 24.17 -29.09
CA GLY A 179 5.55 25.36 -28.35
C GLY A 179 5.51 25.22 -26.82
N ASN A 180 5.35 24.00 -26.29
CA ASN A 180 5.51 23.73 -24.87
C ASN A 180 7.00 23.47 -24.56
N ASN A 181 7.54 24.20 -23.59
CA ASN A 181 8.87 23.89 -23.07
C ASN A 181 8.86 22.48 -22.44
N PRO A 182 9.86 21.63 -22.72
CA PRO A 182 10.03 20.39 -21.96
C PRO A 182 10.21 20.77 -20.49
N LEU A 183 9.35 20.24 -19.62
CA LEU A 183 9.46 20.41 -18.18
C LEU A 183 10.87 20.00 -17.73
N PRO A 184 11.58 20.82 -16.94
CA PRO A 184 12.89 20.46 -16.41
C PRO A 184 12.67 19.46 -15.26
N GLY A 185 13.04 18.20 -15.48
CA GLY A 185 13.06 17.18 -14.44
C GLY A 185 14.24 16.25 -14.65
N GLY A 186 15.24 16.33 -13.76
CA GLY A 186 16.30 15.32 -13.64
C GLY A 186 17.73 15.85 -13.66
N ASP A 187 18.13 16.50 -12.56
CA ASP A 187 19.48 16.61 -11.98
C ASP A 187 20.70 16.06 -12.77
N GLU A 188 21.53 16.96 -13.34
CA GLU A 188 22.74 16.66 -14.14
C GLU A 188 23.97 16.19 -13.32
N GLY A 189 23.80 15.74 -12.07
CA GLY A 189 24.88 15.24 -11.21
C GLY A 189 24.98 13.71 -11.05
N SER A 190 23.99 12.96 -11.56
CA SER A 190 23.70 11.58 -11.09
C SER A 190 24.25 10.44 -11.97
N SER A 191 24.53 10.67 -13.26
CA SER A 191 24.64 9.59 -14.25
C SER A 191 25.77 8.56 -14.00
N ALA A 192 26.97 8.99 -13.58
CA ALA A 192 28.08 8.05 -13.38
C ALA A 192 27.97 7.27 -12.05
N VAL A 193 27.42 7.91 -11.01
CA VAL A 193 27.23 7.32 -9.69
C VAL A 193 26.04 6.36 -9.69
N ALA A 194 24.97 6.71 -10.43
CA ALA A 194 23.80 5.84 -10.61
C ALA A 194 24.14 4.56 -11.41
N GLU A 195 25.02 4.64 -12.40
CA GLU A 195 25.51 3.45 -13.14
C GLU A 195 26.28 2.49 -12.22
N GLU A 196 27.20 2.99 -11.41
CA GLU A 196 28.00 2.16 -10.47
C GLU A 196 27.15 1.53 -9.36
N LEU A 197 26.21 2.28 -8.78
CA LEU A 197 25.27 1.78 -7.75
C LEU A 197 24.33 0.70 -8.30
N THR A 198 23.95 0.79 -9.58
CA THR A 198 23.09 -0.21 -10.22
C THR A 198 23.84 -1.52 -10.44
N GLU A 199 25.12 -1.48 -10.82
CA GLU A 199 25.95 -2.68 -10.96
C GLU A 199 26.19 -3.39 -9.61
N GLU A 200 26.43 -2.64 -8.53
CA GLU A 200 26.56 -3.20 -7.18
C GLU A 200 25.26 -3.93 -6.76
N VAL A 201 24.10 -3.30 -6.97
CA VAL A 201 22.81 -3.90 -6.64
C VAL A 201 22.57 -5.15 -7.47
N VAL A 202 22.84 -5.11 -8.78
CA VAL A 202 22.72 -6.30 -9.63
C VAL A 202 23.66 -7.42 -9.17
N ALA A 203 24.88 -7.10 -8.73
CA ALA A 203 25.80 -8.09 -8.18
C ALA A 203 25.26 -8.72 -6.89
N ILE A 204 24.73 -7.92 -5.95
CA ILE A 204 24.10 -8.41 -4.71
C ILE A 204 22.91 -9.31 -5.03
N LEU A 205 22.08 -8.93 -6.02
CA LEU A 205 20.93 -9.74 -6.43
C LEU A 205 21.37 -11.05 -7.09
N THR A 206 22.40 -11.00 -7.94
CA THR A 206 22.93 -12.20 -8.62
C THR A 206 23.53 -13.17 -7.61
N ASP A 207 24.26 -12.65 -6.61
CA ASP A 207 24.78 -13.43 -5.49
C ASP A 207 23.64 -14.03 -4.65
N ALA A 208 22.62 -13.24 -4.32
CA ALA A 208 21.47 -13.69 -3.57
C ALA A 208 20.66 -14.79 -4.29
N LEU A 209 20.49 -14.69 -5.61
CA LEU A 209 19.89 -15.75 -6.43
C LEU A 209 20.73 -17.03 -6.44
N SER A 210 22.06 -16.91 -6.45
CA SER A 210 22.97 -18.05 -6.56
C SER A 210 23.18 -18.77 -5.23
N ASN A 211 23.26 -18.02 -4.13
CA ASN A 211 23.60 -18.51 -2.80
C ASN A 211 22.38 -18.67 -1.87
N GLY A 212 21.19 -18.24 -2.29
CA GLY A 212 19.96 -18.35 -1.50
C GLY A 212 19.96 -17.43 -0.28
N ALA A 213 20.24 -16.14 -0.49
CA ALA A 213 20.27 -15.19 0.62
C ALA A 213 18.91 -15.11 1.33
N GLN A 214 18.95 -15.10 2.66
CA GLN A 214 17.76 -14.92 3.52
C GLN A 214 17.57 -13.46 3.94
N ARG A 215 18.63 -12.65 3.88
CA ARG A 215 18.61 -11.24 4.28
C ARG A 215 19.30 -10.42 3.21
N ILE A 216 18.62 -9.38 2.72
CA ILE A 216 19.18 -8.43 1.78
C ILE A 216 18.96 -7.03 2.35
N ASP A 217 20.06 -6.29 2.48
CA ASP A 217 20.02 -4.89 2.87
C ASP A 217 20.55 -4.02 1.72
N LEU A 218 19.62 -3.32 1.08
CA LEU A 218 19.82 -2.38 -0.01
C LEU A 218 19.49 -0.94 0.42
N SER A 219 19.49 -0.65 1.73
CA SER A 219 19.21 0.70 2.24
C SER A 219 20.26 1.73 1.82
N GLU A 220 19.86 3.00 1.77
CA GLU A 220 20.73 4.17 1.52
C GLU A 220 21.50 4.17 0.18
N ARG A 221 20.99 3.46 -0.83
CA ARG A 221 21.66 3.29 -2.14
C ARG A 221 21.11 4.18 -3.25
N ARG A 222 20.21 5.12 -2.93
CA ARG A 222 19.58 6.04 -3.88
C ARG A 222 18.93 5.32 -5.08
N LEU A 223 18.40 4.12 -4.84
CA LEU A 223 17.82 3.29 -5.89
C LEU A 223 16.56 3.96 -6.46
N PRO A 224 16.49 4.24 -7.78
CA PRO A 224 15.30 4.82 -8.39
C PRO A 224 14.20 3.79 -8.65
N PHE A 225 14.56 2.53 -8.88
CA PHE A 225 13.62 1.43 -9.10
C PHE A 225 14.19 0.11 -8.58
N LEU A 226 13.29 -0.85 -8.36
CA LEU A 226 13.63 -2.23 -8.00
C LEU A 226 13.41 -3.14 -9.23
N PRO A 227 14.39 -3.94 -9.66
CA PRO A 227 14.24 -4.81 -10.82
C PRO A 227 13.29 -5.99 -10.53
N GLU A 228 12.51 -6.42 -11.53
CA GLU A 228 11.56 -7.54 -11.38
C GLU A 228 12.23 -8.87 -11.03
N ALA A 229 13.51 -9.03 -11.36
CA ALA A 229 14.29 -10.22 -11.01
C ALA A 229 14.34 -10.45 -9.48
N PHE A 230 14.11 -9.42 -8.67
CA PHE A 230 14.07 -9.52 -7.21
C PHE A 230 13.02 -10.53 -6.73
N GLY A 231 11.88 -10.63 -7.42
CA GLY A 231 10.81 -11.58 -7.09
C GLY A 231 11.19 -13.06 -7.20
N LYS A 232 12.33 -13.38 -7.81
CA LYS A 232 12.82 -14.76 -7.96
C LYS A 232 13.58 -15.29 -6.73
N ILE A 233 13.85 -14.44 -5.74
CA ILE A 233 14.62 -14.79 -4.54
C ILE A 233 13.67 -15.39 -3.49
N HIS A 234 13.16 -16.58 -3.75
CA HIS A 234 12.18 -17.26 -2.89
C HIS A 234 12.71 -17.56 -1.48
N THR A 235 14.02 -17.54 -1.28
CA THR A 235 14.69 -17.79 0.01
C THR A 235 14.63 -16.60 0.97
N LEU A 236 14.23 -15.42 0.49
CA LEU A 236 14.35 -14.19 1.24
C LEU A 236 13.35 -14.14 2.40
N VAL A 237 13.86 -13.76 3.58
CA VAL A 237 13.11 -13.61 4.83
C VAL A 237 13.07 -12.15 5.26
N HIS A 238 14.17 -11.41 5.07
CA HIS A 238 14.26 -10.00 5.43
C HIS A 238 14.75 -9.16 4.26
N LEU A 239 14.00 -8.10 3.95
CA LEU A 239 14.33 -7.14 2.90
C LEU A 239 14.31 -5.72 3.45
N ASN A 240 15.46 -5.07 3.44
CA ASN A 240 15.60 -3.66 3.73
C ASN A 240 15.90 -2.86 2.45
N LEU A 241 14.96 -2.01 2.05
CA LEU A 241 15.02 -1.09 0.92
C LEU A 241 14.85 0.37 1.40
N SER A 242 15.02 0.62 2.70
CA SER A 242 14.79 1.95 3.27
C SER A 242 15.75 3.02 2.74
N SER A 243 15.34 4.29 2.82
CA SER A 243 16.20 5.43 2.47
C SER A 243 16.71 5.39 1.02
N ASN A 244 15.83 5.06 0.08
CA ASN A 244 16.10 5.04 -1.35
C ASN A 244 15.21 6.07 -2.09
N GLN A 245 15.14 5.98 -3.42
CA GLN A 245 14.34 6.86 -4.28
C GLN A 245 13.29 6.06 -5.06
N LEU A 246 12.79 4.95 -4.48
CA LEU A 246 11.85 4.07 -5.14
C LEU A 246 10.50 4.79 -5.33
N GLU A 247 10.03 4.85 -6.58
CA GLU A 247 8.70 5.37 -6.92
C GLU A 247 7.61 4.28 -6.87
N VAL A 248 7.99 3.04 -7.21
CA VAL A 248 7.08 1.89 -7.29
C VAL A 248 7.80 0.64 -6.80
N ILE A 249 7.06 -0.24 -6.11
CA ILE A 249 7.47 -1.62 -5.86
C ILE A 249 6.86 -2.51 -6.96
N PRO A 250 7.66 -3.29 -7.70
CA PRO A 250 7.16 -4.12 -8.80
C PRO A 250 6.29 -5.27 -8.28
N ASP A 251 5.35 -5.74 -9.09
CA ASP A 251 4.45 -6.85 -8.74
C ASP A 251 5.18 -8.17 -8.46
N SER A 252 6.40 -8.29 -8.96
CA SER A 252 7.32 -9.39 -8.65
C SER A 252 7.54 -9.60 -7.14
N VAL A 253 7.26 -8.60 -6.29
CA VAL A 253 7.33 -8.74 -4.82
C VAL A 253 6.50 -9.94 -4.32
N ALA A 254 5.41 -10.30 -5.00
CA ALA A 254 4.62 -11.49 -4.66
C ALA A 254 5.41 -12.81 -4.71
N GLY A 255 6.51 -12.87 -5.47
CA GLY A 255 7.37 -14.06 -5.54
C GLY A 255 8.20 -14.31 -4.27
N LEU A 256 8.25 -13.35 -3.34
CA LEU A 256 8.96 -13.47 -2.06
C LEU A 256 8.13 -14.22 -1.01
N GLU A 257 7.73 -15.45 -1.29
CA GLU A 257 6.79 -16.24 -0.47
C GLU A 257 7.23 -16.47 0.99
N ASN A 258 8.53 -16.38 1.26
CA ASN A 258 9.12 -16.57 2.59
C ASN A 258 9.40 -15.27 3.35
N LEU A 259 9.04 -14.12 2.79
CA LEU A 259 9.35 -12.83 3.38
C LEU A 259 8.58 -12.62 4.68
N GLU A 260 9.32 -12.34 5.75
CA GLU A 260 8.78 -12.03 7.08
C GLU A 260 8.92 -10.55 7.42
N GLU A 261 9.94 -9.86 6.90
CA GLU A 261 10.17 -8.45 7.16
C GLU A 261 10.46 -7.68 5.87
N LEU A 262 9.66 -6.64 5.62
CA LEU A 262 9.83 -5.73 4.50
C LEU A 262 9.89 -4.29 5.02
N ASN A 263 11.05 -3.66 4.83
CA ASN A 263 11.22 -2.23 5.09
C ASN A 263 11.44 -1.48 3.78
N VAL A 264 10.48 -0.65 3.39
CA VAL A 264 10.55 0.27 2.24
C VAL A 264 10.37 1.71 2.68
N SER A 265 10.67 2.01 3.95
CA SER A 265 10.53 3.35 4.52
C SER A 265 11.44 4.38 3.85
N SER A 266 11.12 5.67 3.99
CA SER A 266 11.95 6.77 3.47
C SER A 266 12.25 6.63 1.97
N ASN A 267 11.19 6.42 1.18
CA ASN A 267 11.23 6.38 -0.27
C ASN A 267 10.24 7.42 -0.85
N ILE A 268 9.93 7.35 -2.15
CA ILE A 268 8.98 8.25 -2.80
C ILE A 268 7.77 7.48 -3.37
N LEU A 269 7.42 6.35 -2.75
CA LEU A 269 6.32 5.48 -3.18
C LEU A 269 4.99 6.23 -3.18
N THR A 270 4.25 6.16 -4.28
CA THR A 270 2.90 6.74 -4.42
C THR A 270 1.79 5.73 -4.15
N SER A 271 2.06 4.46 -4.39
CA SER A 271 1.19 3.33 -4.07
C SER A 271 2.01 2.09 -3.69
N LEU A 272 1.35 1.13 -3.04
CA LEU A 272 1.84 -0.23 -2.93
C LEU A 272 1.13 -1.10 -3.98
N PRO A 273 1.82 -2.11 -4.53
CA PRO A 273 1.21 -2.99 -5.52
C PRO A 273 0.17 -3.92 -4.86
N ASP A 274 -0.87 -4.29 -5.60
CA ASP A 274 -1.91 -5.20 -5.10
C ASP A 274 -1.33 -6.60 -4.75
N SER A 275 -0.24 -6.98 -5.41
CA SER A 275 0.52 -8.21 -5.18
C SER A 275 1.14 -8.31 -3.77
N ILE A 276 1.21 -7.21 -2.99
CA ILE A 276 1.67 -7.25 -1.59
C ILE A 276 0.86 -8.23 -0.73
N GLY A 277 -0.43 -8.44 -1.06
CA GLY A 277 -1.31 -9.37 -0.37
C GLY A 277 -0.91 -10.85 -0.48
N CYS A 278 -0.02 -11.20 -1.41
CA CYS A 278 0.51 -12.56 -1.57
C CYS A 278 1.56 -12.93 -0.51
N LEU A 279 2.08 -11.94 0.24
CA LEU A 279 3.10 -12.15 1.27
C LEU A 279 2.50 -12.69 2.58
N HIS A 280 2.00 -13.93 2.54
CA HIS A 280 1.27 -14.53 3.66
C HIS A 280 2.09 -14.75 4.94
N LYS A 281 3.42 -14.75 4.85
CA LYS A 281 4.35 -14.89 5.99
C LYS A 281 4.87 -13.56 6.54
N LEU A 282 4.51 -12.44 5.92
CA LEU A 282 4.97 -11.12 6.34
C LEU A 282 4.49 -10.82 7.76
N LYS A 283 5.42 -10.50 8.65
CA LYS A 283 5.22 -10.15 10.05
C LYS A 283 5.43 -8.66 10.28
N ILE A 284 6.41 -8.05 9.63
CA ILE A 284 6.74 -6.63 9.77
C ILE A 284 6.71 -5.97 8.40
N LEU A 285 5.92 -4.91 8.28
CA LEU A 285 5.86 -4.06 7.10
C LEU A 285 6.02 -2.60 7.50
N ASP A 286 7.13 -2.00 7.07
CA ASP A 286 7.40 -0.58 7.26
C ASP A 286 7.38 0.12 5.89
N VAL A 287 6.38 0.96 5.69
CA VAL A 287 6.18 1.80 4.50
C VAL A 287 6.18 3.29 4.90
N SER A 288 6.73 3.60 6.07
CA SER A 288 6.73 4.96 6.62
C SER A 288 7.55 5.94 5.77
N SER A 289 7.29 7.24 5.90
CA SER A 289 8.02 8.28 5.17
C SER A 289 8.02 8.10 3.66
N ASN A 290 6.82 7.94 3.09
CA ASN A 290 6.58 7.81 1.65
C ASN A 290 5.52 8.84 1.20
N LYS A 291 4.94 8.66 0.01
CA LYS A 291 3.89 9.52 -0.55
C LYS A 291 2.60 8.74 -0.82
N LEU A 292 2.33 7.68 -0.05
CA LEU A 292 1.18 6.80 -0.25
C LEU A 292 -0.13 7.55 -0.01
N ASP A 293 -0.99 7.61 -1.02
CA ASP A 293 -2.32 8.23 -0.90
C ASP A 293 -3.37 7.24 -0.34
N SER A 294 -3.18 5.94 -0.59
CA SER A 294 -4.02 4.85 -0.09
C SER A 294 -3.20 3.55 0.07
N LEU A 295 -3.77 2.60 0.83
CA LEU A 295 -3.28 1.23 0.90
C LEU A 295 -4.13 0.34 -0.01
N PRO A 296 -3.54 -0.64 -0.72
CA PRO A 296 -4.30 -1.59 -1.50
C PRO A 296 -5.15 -2.47 -0.57
N ASP A 297 -6.38 -2.80 -0.96
CA ASP A 297 -7.26 -3.66 -0.18
C ASP A 297 -6.64 -5.04 0.07
N SER A 298 -5.76 -5.48 -0.84
CA SER A 298 -5.06 -6.74 -0.75
C SER A 298 -4.12 -6.86 0.45
N ILE A 299 -3.67 -5.73 1.05
CA ILE A 299 -2.82 -5.74 2.26
C ILE A 299 -3.46 -6.53 3.40
N CYS A 300 -4.80 -6.59 3.43
CA CYS A 300 -5.57 -7.36 4.40
C CYS A 300 -5.24 -8.87 4.34
N HIS A 301 -4.76 -9.40 3.21
CA HIS A 301 -4.42 -10.82 3.06
C HIS A 301 -3.05 -11.19 3.68
N CYS A 302 -2.28 -10.21 4.17
CA CYS A 302 -1.07 -10.44 4.96
C CYS A 302 -1.43 -10.93 6.38
N ARG A 303 -2.07 -12.10 6.50
CA ARG A 303 -2.65 -12.62 7.75
C ARG A 303 -1.63 -12.88 8.87
N SER A 304 -0.34 -12.92 8.54
CA SER A 304 0.74 -13.07 9.52
C SER A 304 1.27 -11.74 10.07
N LEU A 305 0.75 -10.60 9.60
CA LEU A 305 1.28 -9.29 9.95
C LEU A 305 1.08 -9.01 11.44
N GLU A 306 2.18 -8.66 12.10
CA GLU A 306 2.25 -8.33 13.53
C GLU A 306 2.52 -6.84 13.74
N GLU A 307 3.32 -6.23 12.87
CA GLU A 307 3.66 -4.81 12.93
C GLU A 307 3.49 -4.16 11.55
N PHE A 308 2.73 -3.06 11.53
CA PHE A 308 2.57 -2.21 10.36
C PHE A 308 2.87 -0.77 10.73
N ASP A 309 3.83 -0.17 10.02
CA ASP A 309 4.13 1.25 10.09
C ASP A 309 3.88 1.90 8.72
N GLY A 310 2.82 2.70 8.64
CA GLY A 310 2.46 3.53 7.50
C GLY A 310 2.57 5.03 7.80
N SER A 311 3.36 5.42 8.80
CA SER A 311 3.45 6.81 9.27
C SER A 311 4.09 7.73 8.22
N PHE A 312 3.83 9.04 8.31
CA PHE A 312 4.38 10.06 7.41
C PHE A 312 4.10 9.75 5.92
N ASN A 313 2.81 9.63 5.60
CA ASN A 313 2.29 9.39 4.26
C ASN A 313 1.11 10.37 4.00
N LYS A 314 0.28 10.09 3.00
CA LYS A 314 -0.91 10.87 2.67
C LYS A 314 -2.19 10.03 2.77
N LEU A 315 -2.17 8.97 3.58
CA LEU A 315 -3.29 8.04 3.71
C LEU A 315 -4.55 8.77 4.15
N THR A 316 -5.62 8.63 3.39
CA THR A 316 -6.92 9.27 3.68
C THR A 316 -7.91 8.34 4.37
N TYR A 317 -7.74 7.03 4.19
CA TYR A 317 -8.55 5.98 4.80
C TYR A 317 -7.72 4.70 4.98
N LEU A 318 -8.20 3.81 5.84
CA LEU A 318 -7.70 2.44 5.94
C LEU A 318 -8.68 1.48 5.25
N PRO A 319 -8.20 0.38 4.64
CA PRO A 319 -9.04 -0.66 4.07
C PRO A 319 -10.09 -1.18 5.06
N THR A 320 -11.35 -1.28 4.63
CA THR A 320 -12.48 -1.62 5.51
C THR A 320 -12.40 -3.04 6.08
N LYS A 321 -11.70 -3.95 5.40
CA LYS A 321 -11.52 -5.35 5.80
C LYS A 321 -10.32 -5.58 6.72
N MET A 322 -9.49 -4.56 6.93
CA MET A 322 -8.23 -4.67 7.66
C MET A 322 -8.41 -5.32 9.04
N GLY A 323 -9.46 -4.95 9.76
CA GLY A 323 -9.67 -5.45 11.12
C GLY A 323 -10.15 -6.90 11.23
N TYR A 324 -10.84 -7.44 10.22
CA TYR A 324 -11.30 -8.83 10.22
C TYR A 324 -10.22 -9.83 9.78
N GLU A 325 -9.27 -9.38 8.94
CA GLU A 325 -8.25 -10.26 8.36
C GLU A 325 -6.90 -10.19 9.09
N LEU A 326 -6.46 -9.00 9.55
CA LEU A 326 -5.18 -8.80 10.24
C LEU A 326 -5.26 -9.12 11.73
N LEU A 327 -5.74 -10.32 12.07
CA LEU A 327 -6.02 -10.73 13.45
C LEU A 327 -4.79 -10.86 14.34
N LYS A 328 -3.58 -10.95 13.75
CA LYS A 328 -2.30 -11.04 14.46
C LYS A 328 -1.63 -9.69 14.68
N LEU A 329 -2.16 -8.60 14.12
CA LEU A 329 -1.52 -7.28 14.21
C LEU A 329 -1.50 -6.82 15.66
N LYS A 330 -0.30 -6.52 16.17
CA LYS A 330 -0.02 -6.05 17.52
C LYS A 330 0.28 -4.55 17.53
N LYS A 331 0.91 -4.04 16.47
CA LYS A 331 1.31 -2.64 16.34
C LYS A 331 0.80 -2.07 15.02
N LEU A 332 0.03 -0.99 15.13
CA LEU A 332 -0.45 -0.19 14.01
C LEU A 332 -0.01 1.26 14.21
N ALA A 333 0.94 1.72 13.40
CA ALA A 333 1.38 3.11 13.38
C ALA A 333 1.03 3.75 12.04
N ILE A 334 0.25 4.82 12.09
CA ILE A 334 -0.22 5.58 10.92
C ILE A 334 -0.15 7.09 11.20
N ALA A 335 0.80 7.49 12.03
CA ALA A 335 0.98 8.88 12.42
C ALA A 335 1.26 9.78 11.22
N LEU A 336 0.99 11.08 11.31
CA LEU A 336 1.33 12.05 10.26
C LEU A 336 0.73 11.67 8.89
N ASN A 337 -0.59 11.44 8.87
CA ASN A 337 -1.37 11.10 7.68
C ASN A 337 -2.60 12.03 7.59
N LYS A 338 -3.59 11.68 6.74
CA LYS A 338 -4.83 12.43 6.53
C LYS A 338 -6.08 11.58 6.80
N VAL A 339 -5.95 10.61 7.71
CA VAL A 339 -7.04 9.67 8.00
C VAL A 339 -8.15 10.40 8.76
N ARG A 340 -9.38 10.32 8.25
CA ARG A 340 -10.54 11.00 8.84
C ARG A 340 -11.36 10.16 9.80
N ASN A 341 -11.47 8.88 9.52
CA ASN A 341 -12.21 7.93 10.32
C ASN A 341 -11.53 6.56 10.26
N PHE A 342 -11.60 5.83 11.36
CA PHE A 342 -11.28 4.41 11.34
C PHE A 342 -12.46 3.59 10.79
N PRO A 343 -12.19 2.47 10.08
CA PRO A 343 -13.25 1.53 9.76
C PRO A 343 -13.78 0.89 11.05
N THR A 344 -15.07 0.55 11.08
CA THR A 344 -15.69 -0.13 12.24
C THR A 344 -15.03 -1.47 12.55
N SER A 345 -14.41 -2.11 11.55
CA SER A 345 -13.66 -3.35 11.71
C SER A 345 -12.43 -3.22 12.61
N ILE A 346 -11.92 -2.01 12.87
CA ILE A 346 -10.76 -1.81 13.77
C ILE A 346 -10.97 -2.52 15.12
N GLY A 347 -12.20 -2.56 15.62
CA GLY A 347 -12.56 -3.22 16.88
C GLY A 347 -12.39 -4.74 16.90
N ASP A 348 -12.24 -5.37 15.74
CA ASP A 348 -12.06 -6.82 15.61
C ASP A 348 -10.58 -7.25 15.65
N MET A 349 -9.65 -6.29 15.72
CA MET A 349 -8.20 -6.51 15.82
C MET A 349 -7.79 -6.92 17.24
N LYS A 350 -8.21 -8.11 17.68
CA LYS A 350 -8.07 -8.58 19.07
C LYS A 350 -6.61 -8.67 19.57
N SER A 351 -5.62 -8.76 18.68
CA SER A 351 -4.21 -8.81 19.06
C SER A 351 -3.56 -7.43 19.22
N LEU A 352 -4.26 -6.35 18.85
CA LEU A 352 -3.70 -5.01 18.81
C LEU A 352 -3.37 -4.51 20.22
N ARG A 353 -2.12 -4.06 20.40
CA ARG A 353 -1.57 -3.55 21.67
C ARG A 353 -1.15 -2.09 21.55
N TYR A 354 -0.72 -1.67 20.37
CA TYR A 354 -0.24 -0.31 20.11
C TYR A 354 -0.97 0.25 18.89
N LEU A 355 -1.68 1.36 19.08
CA LEU A 355 -2.30 2.13 18.01
C LEU A 355 -1.82 3.58 18.10
N ASP A 356 -1.12 4.02 17.06
CA ASP A 356 -0.68 5.40 16.93
C ASP A 356 -1.23 6.03 15.65
N ALA A 357 -2.07 7.04 15.84
CA ALA A 357 -2.66 7.84 14.80
C ALA A 357 -2.56 9.34 15.12
N HIS A 358 -1.51 9.76 15.83
CA HIS A 358 -1.27 11.19 16.06
C HIS A 358 -1.04 11.95 14.74
N PHE A 359 -1.37 13.24 14.70
CA PHE A 359 -1.29 14.07 13.48
C PHE A 359 -2.04 13.43 12.30
N ASN A 360 -3.34 13.23 12.47
CA ASN A 360 -4.27 12.87 11.39
C ASN A 360 -5.40 13.90 11.30
N GLU A 361 -6.43 13.61 10.51
CA GLU A 361 -7.65 14.42 10.37
C GLU A 361 -8.84 13.74 11.07
N LEU A 362 -8.62 12.98 12.15
CA LEU A 362 -9.66 12.17 12.77
C LEU A 362 -10.79 13.05 13.32
N ARG A 363 -12.03 12.72 12.94
CA ARG A 363 -13.24 13.40 13.43
C ARG A 363 -13.84 12.76 14.68
N GLY A 364 -13.58 11.48 14.84
CA GLY A 364 -14.16 10.64 15.88
C GLY A 364 -13.58 9.24 15.80
N LEU A 365 -13.91 8.43 16.79
CA LEU A 365 -13.59 7.01 16.81
C LEU A 365 -14.90 6.22 16.69
N PRO A 366 -14.91 5.06 16.01
CA PRO A 366 -16.07 4.19 16.02
C PRO A 366 -16.27 3.57 17.42
N ASP A 367 -17.52 3.33 17.82
CA ASP A 367 -17.85 2.65 19.08
C ASP A 367 -17.19 1.28 19.22
N SER A 368 -16.88 0.63 18.09
CA SER A 368 -16.18 -0.65 18.08
C SER A 368 -14.76 -0.57 18.65
N ILE A 369 -14.16 0.62 18.81
CA ILE A 369 -12.83 0.78 19.42
C ILE A 369 -12.77 0.15 20.81
N GLY A 370 -13.84 0.24 21.61
CA GLY A 370 -13.91 -0.33 22.96
C GLY A 370 -13.81 -1.86 23.00
N LYS A 371 -13.95 -2.56 21.86
CA LYS A 371 -13.75 -4.01 21.77
C LYS A 371 -12.27 -4.42 21.86
N LEU A 372 -11.34 -3.47 21.71
CA LEU A 372 -9.88 -3.71 21.75
C LEU A 372 -9.35 -3.94 23.17
N SER A 373 -9.78 -5.04 23.79
CA SER A 373 -9.46 -5.39 25.18
C SER A 373 -7.97 -5.62 25.48
N ASN A 374 -7.12 -5.82 24.46
CA ASN A 374 -5.67 -5.98 24.59
C ASN A 374 -4.88 -4.70 24.27
N LEU A 375 -5.55 -3.60 23.92
CA LEU A 375 -4.87 -2.34 23.59
C LEU A 375 -4.22 -1.75 24.84
N GLU A 376 -2.93 -1.45 24.76
CA GLU A 376 -2.12 -0.93 25.87
C GLU A 376 -1.74 0.54 25.64
N VAL A 377 -1.50 0.94 24.39
CA VAL A 377 -1.11 2.30 24.02
C VAL A 377 -2.03 2.80 22.91
N LEU A 378 -2.65 3.94 23.15
CA LEU A 378 -3.49 4.65 22.19
C LEU A 378 -3.02 6.10 22.09
N ASN A 379 -2.47 6.47 20.94
CA ASN A 379 -2.05 7.84 20.65
C ASN A 379 -2.93 8.43 19.53
N LEU A 380 -3.70 9.45 19.90
CA LEU A 380 -4.62 10.21 19.06
C LEU A 380 -4.33 11.71 19.15
N GLY A 381 -3.13 12.08 19.62
CA GLY A 381 -2.74 13.48 19.77
C GLY A 381 -2.81 14.22 18.45
N SER A 382 -3.05 15.53 18.50
CA SER A 382 -2.85 16.41 17.35
C SER A 382 -3.75 16.10 16.13
N ASN A 383 -5.02 15.75 16.36
CA ASN A 383 -6.06 15.69 15.32
C ASN A 383 -6.84 17.04 15.25
N PHE A 384 -6.08 18.14 15.40
CA PHE A 384 -6.40 19.53 15.78
C PHE A 384 -7.71 20.19 15.31
N SER A 385 -8.37 19.68 14.26
CA SER A 385 -9.52 20.32 13.63
C SER A 385 -10.87 19.72 14.03
N ASP A 386 -10.95 18.39 14.19
CA ASP A 386 -12.25 17.71 14.09
C ASP A 386 -12.57 16.74 15.25
N LEU A 387 -11.58 16.27 16.03
CA LEU A 387 -11.85 15.32 17.13
C LEU A 387 -12.47 16.04 18.34
N GLN A 388 -13.80 16.01 18.42
CA GLN A 388 -14.60 16.72 19.43
C GLN A 388 -15.03 15.84 20.61
N GLU A 389 -15.17 14.54 20.38
CA GLU A 389 -15.63 13.60 21.39
C GLU A 389 -14.91 12.25 21.28
N LEU A 390 -14.85 11.54 22.39
CA LEU A 390 -14.47 10.13 22.44
C LEU A 390 -15.74 9.31 22.66
N PRO A 391 -15.86 8.11 22.07
CA PRO A 391 -17.02 7.25 22.30
C PRO A 391 -17.06 6.77 23.76
N ASP A 392 -18.26 6.54 24.29
CA ASP A 392 -18.45 5.97 25.63
C ASP A 392 -17.77 4.61 25.79
N THR A 393 -17.56 3.87 24.71
CA THR A 393 -16.87 2.59 24.74
C THR A 393 -15.36 2.71 24.98
N ILE A 394 -14.78 3.92 25.02
CA ILE A 394 -13.36 4.12 25.37
C ILE A 394 -13.05 3.56 26.77
N GLY A 395 -14.01 3.60 27.69
CA GLY A 395 -13.88 3.04 29.03
C GLY A 395 -13.78 1.51 29.08
N ASP A 396 -14.13 0.83 27.98
CA ASP A 396 -14.07 -0.64 27.88
C ASP A 396 -12.69 -1.17 27.47
N LEU A 397 -11.72 -0.27 27.20
CA LEU A 397 -10.32 -0.60 26.94
C LEU A 397 -9.58 -1.02 28.23
N THR A 398 -9.96 -2.17 28.78
CA THR A 398 -9.52 -2.67 30.10
C THR A 398 -8.01 -2.93 30.24
N SER A 399 -7.26 -3.00 29.13
CA SER A 399 -5.79 -3.14 29.15
C SER A 399 -5.04 -1.83 28.89
N LEU A 400 -5.72 -0.72 28.68
CA LEU A 400 -5.10 0.55 28.29
C LEU A 400 -4.22 1.10 29.41
N ARG A 401 -2.98 1.40 29.07
CA ARG A 401 -1.93 1.91 29.96
C ARG A 401 -1.57 3.35 29.64
N GLU A 402 -1.50 3.68 28.35
CA GLU A 402 -1.13 5.02 27.87
C GLU A 402 -2.19 5.54 26.90
N LEU A 403 -2.74 6.70 27.21
CA LEU A 403 -3.67 7.43 26.36
C LEU A 403 -3.16 8.84 26.12
N ASP A 404 -2.89 9.18 24.86
CA ASP A 404 -2.63 10.55 24.44
C ASP A 404 -3.76 11.03 23.52
N VAL A 405 -4.48 12.05 23.96
CA VAL A 405 -5.51 12.76 23.22
C VAL A 405 -5.25 14.26 23.23
N SER A 406 -3.99 14.66 23.43
CA SER A 406 -3.59 16.06 23.48
C SER A 406 -3.85 16.77 22.15
N ASN A 407 -3.94 18.10 22.18
CA ASN A 407 -4.07 18.92 20.97
C ASN A 407 -5.28 18.53 20.10
N ASN A 408 -6.45 18.38 20.72
CA ASN A 408 -7.72 18.08 20.06
C ASN A 408 -8.78 19.11 20.49
N GLN A 409 -10.05 18.87 20.15
CA GLN A 409 -11.18 19.75 20.48
C GLN A 409 -12.12 19.12 21.52
N LEU A 410 -11.59 18.26 22.41
CA LEU A 410 -12.38 17.57 23.41
C LEU A 410 -12.90 18.55 24.47
N GLN A 411 -14.23 18.62 24.61
CA GLN A 411 -14.88 19.39 25.67
C GLN A 411 -15.10 18.56 26.94
N GLU A 412 -15.29 17.25 26.78
CA GLU A 412 -15.44 16.33 27.90
C GLU A 412 -14.77 14.99 27.65
N LEU A 413 -14.42 14.31 28.74
CA LEU A 413 -14.10 12.88 28.74
C LEU A 413 -15.39 12.08 28.98
N PRO A 414 -15.55 10.89 28.36
CA PRO A 414 -16.72 10.05 28.58
C PRO A 414 -16.90 9.63 30.04
N LEU A 415 -18.13 9.49 30.50
CA LEU A 415 -18.40 9.12 31.90
C LEU A 415 -17.83 7.73 32.27
N THR A 416 -17.70 6.85 31.29
CA THR A 416 -17.09 5.52 31.42
C THR A 416 -15.58 5.56 31.64
N PHE A 417 -14.92 6.71 31.48
CA PHE A 417 -13.46 6.87 31.62
C PHE A 417 -12.94 6.41 32.99
N GLY A 418 -13.78 6.47 34.03
CA GLY A 418 -13.46 5.94 35.36
C GLY A 418 -13.12 4.44 35.39
N ARG A 419 -13.54 3.66 34.37
CA ARG A 419 -13.32 2.20 34.26
C ARG A 419 -11.93 1.80 33.77
N LEU A 420 -11.10 2.76 33.36
CA LEU A 420 -9.74 2.51 32.85
C LEU A 420 -8.77 2.18 34.00
N ASP A 421 -8.81 0.94 34.48
CA ASP A 421 -8.10 0.49 35.68
C ASP A 421 -6.59 0.35 35.55
N LYS A 422 -6.09 0.11 34.34
CA LYS A 422 -4.65 -0.03 34.07
C LYS A 422 -3.98 1.25 33.56
N LEU A 423 -4.71 2.36 33.45
CA LEU A 423 -4.20 3.60 32.88
C LEU A 423 -3.17 4.25 33.81
N ILE A 424 -1.95 4.40 33.30
CA ILE A 424 -0.81 4.98 34.03
C ILE A 424 -0.31 6.29 33.43
N LYS A 425 -0.64 6.58 32.17
CA LYS A 425 -0.27 7.80 31.47
C LYS A 425 -1.47 8.34 30.72
N LEU A 426 -1.80 9.61 30.98
CA LEU A 426 -2.88 10.33 30.33
C LEU A 426 -2.36 11.69 29.91
N ASN A 427 -2.46 11.99 28.62
CA ASN A 427 -2.20 13.31 28.10
C ASN A 427 -3.48 13.86 27.46
N VAL A 428 -4.03 14.91 28.07
CA VAL A 428 -5.24 15.62 27.62
C VAL A 428 -4.97 17.11 27.39
N GLU A 429 -3.70 17.50 27.37
CA GLU A 429 -3.31 18.91 27.22
C GLU A 429 -3.82 19.50 25.91
N GLN A 430 -3.97 20.82 25.87
CA GLN A 430 -4.40 21.53 24.66
C GLN A 430 -5.76 21.03 24.11
N ASN A 431 -6.69 20.76 25.02
CA ASN A 431 -8.11 20.56 24.72
C ASN A 431 -8.96 21.61 25.47
N PRO A 432 -10.10 22.04 24.93
CA PRO A 432 -11.07 22.90 25.61
C PRO A 432 -11.89 22.14 26.68
N LEU A 433 -11.24 21.30 27.49
CA LEU A 433 -11.91 20.46 28.49
C LEU A 433 -12.64 21.29 29.56
N VAL A 434 -13.93 21.04 29.69
CA VAL A 434 -14.81 21.49 30.76
C VAL A 434 -14.98 20.38 31.81
N VAL A 435 -15.05 19.12 31.36
CA VAL A 435 -15.28 17.94 32.21
C VAL A 435 -14.23 16.88 31.89
N PRO A 436 -13.27 16.57 32.77
CA PRO A 436 -13.07 17.12 34.11
C PRO A 436 -12.47 18.55 34.08
N PRO A 437 -12.73 19.38 35.11
CA PRO A 437 -12.10 20.69 35.24
C PRO A 437 -10.57 20.59 35.28
N LYS A 438 -9.88 21.66 34.83
CA LYS A 438 -8.41 21.70 34.74
C LYS A 438 -7.73 21.41 36.07
N GLU A 439 -8.32 21.82 37.19
CA GLU A 439 -7.81 21.58 38.53
C GLU A 439 -7.82 20.09 38.90
N VAL A 440 -8.77 19.32 38.37
CA VAL A 440 -8.83 17.86 38.56
C VAL A 440 -7.78 17.18 37.68
N VAL A 441 -7.64 17.62 36.42
CA VAL A 441 -6.61 17.11 35.50
C VAL A 441 -5.20 17.30 36.10
N GLN A 442 -4.91 18.47 36.66
CA GLN A 442 -3.62 18.77 37.29
C GLN A 442 -3.29 17.91 38.51
N LYS A 443 -4.30 17.38 39.22
CA LYS A 443 -4.12 16.44 40.33
C LYS A 443 -3.74 15.04 39.87
N GLY A 444 -3.79 14.77 38.56
CA GLY A 444 -3.37 13.52 37.95
C GLY A 444 -4.51 12.52 37.70
N ILE A 445 -4.13 11.36 37.15
CA ILE A 445 -5.03 10.36 36.58
C ILE A 445 -6.05 9.85 37.61
N GLN A 446 -5.61 9.57 38.84
CA GLN A 446 -6.51 9.03 39.86
C GLN A 446 -7.62 10.03 40.24
N ALA A 447 -7.30 11.32 40.28
CA ALA A 447 -8.29 12.36 40.54
C ALA A 447 -9.30 12.46 39.40
N VAL A 448 -8.84 12.40 38.15
CA VAL A 448 -9.71 12.33 36.95
C VAL A 448 -10.62 11.11 37.03
N LYS A 449 -10.10 9.92 37.27
CA LYS A 449 -10.90 8.69 37.37
C LYS A 449 -11.98 8.77 38.44
N VAL A 450 -11.62 9.23 39.65
CA VAL A 450 -12.57 9.37 40.77
C VAL A 450 -13.65 10.39 40.42
N TYR A 451 -13.26 11.53 39.84
CA TYR A 451 -14.20 12.56 39.41
C TYR A 451 -15.19 12.03 38.37
N MET A 452 -14.71 11.31 37.34
CA MET A 452 -15.57 10.74 36.30
C MET A 452 -16.49 9.65 36.85
N ALA A 453 -16.00 8.79 37.74
CA ALA A 453 -16.81 7.76 38.40
C ALA A 453 -17.90 8.36 39.31
N GLN A 454 -17.58 9.42 40.05
CA GLN A 454 -18.57 10.15 40.85
C GLN A 454 -19.61 10.82 39.95
N ARG A 455 -19.18 11.45 38.85
CA ARG A 455 -20.10 12.10 37.92
C ARG A 455 -21.04 11.10 37.25
N TRP A 456 -20.55 9.91 36.90
CA TRP A 456 -21.39 8.80 36.41
C TRP A 456 -22.50 8.46 37.43
N PHE A 457 -22.17 8.37 38.72
CA PHE A 457 -23.15 8.09 39.76
C PHE A 457 -24.17 9.23 39.92
N ASP A 458 -23.72 10.48 39.92
CA ASP A 458 -24.59 11.65 40.00
C ASP A 458 -25.59 11.69 38.85
N VAL A 459 -25.13 11.42 37.62
CA VAL A 459 -25.99 11.35 36.42
C VAL A 459 -27.05 10.25 36.55
N LEU A 460 -26.69 9.07 37.06
CA LEU A 460 -27.65 7.98 37.28
C LEU A 460 -28.73 8.36 38.31
N VAL A 461 -28.36 9.02 39.40
CA VAL A 461 -29.31 9.48 40.42
C VAL A 461 -30.23 10.56 39.84
N GLU A 462 -29.69 11.53 39.11
CA GLU A 462 -30.46 12.58 38.42
C GLU A 462 -31.49 11.97 37.45
N GLU A 463 -31.11 10.92 36.72
CA GLU A 463 -31.98 10.21 35.76
C GLU A 463 -33.07 9.38 36.45
N GLU A 464 -32.75 8.68 37.55
CA GLU A 464 -33.77 7.98 38.35
C GLU A 464 -34.80 8.94 38.93
N GLU A 465 -34.35 10.09 39.45
CA GLU A 465 -35.26 11.12 39.94
C GLU A 465 -36.13 11.71 38.83
N LYS A 466 -35.56 11.93 37.65
CA LYS A 466 -36.30 12.39 36.46
C LYS A 466 -37.38 11.38 36.09
N ASN A 467 -37.03 10.09 35.99
CA ASN A 467 -37.97 9.01 35.68
C ASN A 467 -39.09 8.92 36.73
N ARG A 468 -38.76 9.08 38.02
CA ARG A 468 -39.77 9.14 39.09
C ARG A 468 -40.72 10.33 38.92
N ARG A 469 -40.21 11.52 38.65
CA ARG A 469 -41.02 12.74 38.42
C ARG A 469 -41.91 12.59 37.19
N GLU A 470 -41.41 11.98 36.12
CA GLU A 470 -42.19 11.70 34.90
C GLU A 470 -43.30 10.66 35.15
N ALA A 471 -43.00 9.60 35.89
CA ALA A 471 -44.00 8.60 36.29
C ALA A 471 -45.09 9.20 37.19
N GLU A 472 -44.72 10.05 38.16
CA GLU A 472 -45.66 10.79 39.00
C GLU A 472 -46.53 11.74 38.18
N ALA A 473 -45.95 12.47 37.22
CA ALA A 473 -46.68 13.36 36.31
C ALA A 473 -47.68 12.59 35.41
N LEU A 474 -47.27 11.44 34.87
CA LEU A 474 -48.16 10.56 34.08
C LEU A 474 -49.29 9.98 34.93
N ALA A 475 -48.99 9.56 36.16
CA ALA A 475 -50.01 9.07 37.10
C ALA A 475 -51.02 10.16 37.46
N GLN A 476 -50.56 11.39 37.72
CA GLN A 476 -51.44 12.54 37.98
C GLN A 476 -52.26 12.93 36.74
N ALA A 477 -51.68 12.93 35.54
CA ALA A 477 -52.39 13.20 34.29
C ALA A 477 -53.47 12.13 34.01
N SER A 478 -53.16 10.86 34.25
CA SER A 478 -54.11 9.75 34.13
C SER A 478 -55.24 9.84 35.17
N TRP A 479 -54.92 10.20 36.41
CA TRP A 479 -55.90 10.49 37.46
C TRP A 479 -56.84 11.63 37.08
N LEU A 480 -56.30 12.75 36.59
CA LEU A 480 -57.09 13.91 36.16
C LEU A 480 -57.99 13.60 34.95
N SER A 481 -57.57 12.71 34.05
CA SER A 481 -58.38 12.24 32.94
C SER A 481 -59.55 11.37 33.42
N ARG A 482 -59.28 10.44 34.36
CA ARG A 482 -60.32 9.62 34.99
C ARG A 482 -61.30 10.47 35.79
N SER A 483 -60.83 11.48 36.53
CA SER A 483 -61.72 12.37 37.30
C SER A 483 -62.55 13.30 36.41
N LYS A 484 -62.03 13.75 35.25
CA LYS A 484 -62.84 14.44 34.23
C LYS A 484 -63.95 13.54 33.68
N SER A 485 -63.66 12.26 33.41
CA SER A 485 -64.65 11.29 32.96
C SER A 485 -65.76 11.05 34.01
N TYR A 486 -65.39 10.98 35.30
CA TYR A 486 -66.36 10.91 36.41
C TYR A 486 -67.18 12.18 36.58
N LEU A 487 -66.60 13.38 36.40
CA LEU A 487 -67.35 14.65 36.46
C LEU A 487 -68.29 14.82 35.26
N THR A 488 -67.91 14.37 34.06
CA THR A 488 -68.85 14.31 32.91
C THR A 488 -69.97 13.28 33.13
N GLY A 489 -69.71 12.17 33.83
CA GLY A 489 -70.75 11.21 34.23
C GLY A 489 -71.69 11.74 35.33
N ALA A 490 -71.16 12.51 36.29
CA ALA A 490 -71.93 13.08 37.39
C ALA A 490 -72.77 14.30 36.97
N VAL A 491 -72.35 15.06 35.94
CA VAL A 491 -73.15 16.17 35.40
C VAL A 491 -74.32 15.69 34.53
N VAL A 492 -74.28 14.45 34.01
CA VAL A 492 -75.44 13.82 33.35
C VAL A 492 -76.44 13.24 34.37
N GLY A 493 -76.05 13.05 35.63
CA GLY A 493 -76.90 12.47 36.69
C GLY A 493 -77.81 13.45 37.45
N ALA A 494 -77.69 14.77 37.22
CA ALA A 494 -78.42 15.79 37.99
C ALA A 494 -79.37 16.68 37.16
N ALA A 495 -79.70 16.28 35.93
CA ALA A 495 -80.73 16.92 35.12
C ALA A 495 -81.57 15.87 34.40
N GLY A 496 -82.72 15.51 34.99
CA GLY A 496 -83.75 14.76 34.25
C GLY A 496 -84.60 13.82 35.08
N THR A 497 -85.35 14.33 36.06
CA THR A 497 -86.53 13.62 36.59
C THR A 497 -87.79 14.24 36.00
N VAL A 498 -88.13 13.93 34.73
CA VAL A 498 -89.50 14.06 34.19
C VAL A 498 -89.75 13.02 33.09
N SER A 499 -90.75 12.16 33.35
CA SER A 499 -91.60 11.37 32.44
C SER A 499 -91.03 10.33 31.46
N LEU A 500 -91.24 9.06 31.83
CA LEU A 500 -92.16 8.08 31.22
C LEU A 500 -92.34 8.02 29.68
N TYR A 501 -92.17 6.77 29.20
CA TYR A 501 -92.98 5.99 28.24
C TYR A 501 -92.38 5.60 26.87
N LEU A 502 -92.31 4.26 26.71
CA LEU A 502 -92.43 3.39 25.52
C LEU A 502 -91.20 3.09 24.65
N GLY A 503 -90.91 1.78 24.54
CA GLY A 503 -90.28 1.19 23.36
C GLY A 503 -89.42 -0.04 23.65
N ALA A 504 -90.05 -1.20 23.78
CA ALA A 504 -89.41 -2.51 23.94
C ALA A 504 -88.69 -2.99 22.66
N GLY A 505 -87.69 -3.87 22.81
CA GLY A 505 -87.12 -4.66 21.71
C GLY A 505 -85.82 -5.37 22.08
N ASP A 506 -85.95 -6.63 22.52
CA ASP A 506 -84.92 -7.63 22.83
C ASP A 506 -83.83 -7.83 21.76
N SER A 507 -82.60 -8.16 22.20
CA SER A 507 -82.05 -9.54 22.11
C SER A 507 -80.57 -9.62 22.53
N GLU A 508 -80.33 -10.28 23.67
CA GLU A 508 -79.13 -11.08 23.97
C GLU A 508 -79.03 -12.23 22.91
N ASP A 509 -77.94 -12.93 22.60
CA ASP A 509 -76.75 -13.33 23.37
C ASP A 509 -75.72 -14.00 22.38
N PRO A 510 -74.72 -14.83 22.78
CA PRO A 510 -73.29 -14.62 22.52
C PRO A 510 -72.67 -15.77 21.66
N TYR A 511 -71.37 -16.06 21.83
CA TYR A 511 -70.53 -17.12 21.22
C TYR A 511 -69.88 -16.82 19.85
N LEU A 512 -68.56 -16.56 19.87
CA LEU A 512 -67.54 -17.52 19.39
C LEU A 512 -66.13 -16.91 19.50
N GLU A 513 -65.29 -17.59 20.29
CA GLU A 513 -63.83 -17.50 20.25
C GLU A 513 -63.25 -18.07 18.95
N GLU A 514 -61.98 -17.70 18.71
CA GLU A 514 -60.93 -18.38 17.94
C GLU A 514 -61.06 -18.50 16.40
N ALA A 515 -60.18 -17.76 15.68
CA ALA A 515 -58.94 -18.33 15.10
C ALA A 515 -58.32 -17.41 14.02
N ARG A 516 -57.24 -16.69 14.35
CA ARG A 516 -55.93 -16.61 13.63
C ARG A 516 -55.07 -15.45 14.10
#